data_AF-A0AB39IKX9-F1
#
_entry.id   AF-A0AB39IKX9-F1
#
_cell.length_a   1.000
_cell.length_b   1.000
_cell.length_c   1.000
_cell.angle_alpha   90.00
_cell.angle_beta   90.00
_cell.angle_gamma   90.00
#
_symmetry.space_group_name_H-M   'P 1'
#
loop_
_entity.id
_entity.type
_entity.pdbx_description
1 polymer ?
#
loop_
_entity_poly.entity_id
_entity_poly.type
_entity_poly.pdbx_seq_one_letter_code
_entity_poly.pdbx_strand_id
1 'polypeptide(L)'
;MKKIIFLLTFLFIGVAQANCNENLKGLRPKQKAQNYIVNQKTFFYLNPLKKEYKKGLFLIPGDEFSGYLVFQDLTFGRYIRKNGEVVMGWLKSDTLKDATTSQENNLSEHDFNIYSPIGSIPLGQPYEKISSQWDKCLNSPAEIGGVVSYNNMYYKYSDYYADGLMIILSNFDYDKKGLDFDTYRITQVTISNSNYLTSRGMSVGMTKEEVINRYGEPSEKNKNAIVYNYKNYALQFKLKFGKVTEIVMDENFL
;
A
#
# COMPACT_ATOMS: atom_id res chain seq x y z
N MET A 1 14.90 66.88 2.77
CA MET A 1 14.90 65.70 1.87
C MET A 1 14.85 64.44 2.74
N LYS A 2 13.68 63.78 2.87
CA LYS A 2 13.50 62.55 3.66
C LYS A 2 13.81 61.35 2.75
N LYS A 3 14.80 60.53 3.13
CA LYS A 3 15.09 59.24 2.48
C LYS A 3 14.08 58.20 2.97
N ILE A 4 13.25 57.69 2.07
CA ILE A 4 12.37 56.56 2.34
C ILE A 4 13.16 55.29 2.01
N ILE A 5 13.42 54.47 3.02
CA ILE A 5 14.03 53.14 2.86
C ILE A 5 12.89 52.15 2.66
N PHE A 6 12.83 51.53 1.48
CA PHE A 6 11.90 50.44 1.20
C PHE A 6 12.53 49.13 1.67
N LEU A 7 12.03 48.57 2.78
CA LEU A 7 12.44 47.26 3.27
C LEU A 7 11.63 46.20 2.50
N LEU A 8 12.24 45.51 1.54
CA LEU A 8 11.64 44.33 0.91
C LEU A 8 11.67 43.16 1.89
N THR A 9 10.55 42.87 2.53
CA THR A 9 10.34 41.63 3.27
C THR A 9 10.09 40.50 2.28
N PHE A 10 11.09 39.67 2.04
CA PHE A 10 10.92 38.37 1.40
C PHE A 10 10.05 37.49 2.32
N LEU A 11 8.76 37.38 2.00
CA LEU A 11 7.90 36.33 2.54
C LEU A 11 8.41 34.99 1.98
N PHE A 12 9.20 34.27 2.77
CA PHE A 12 9.38 32.84 2.58
C PHE A 12 8.01 32.17 2.75
N ILE A 13 7.33 31.91 1.64
CA ILE A 13 6.21 30.97 1.61
C ILE A 13 6.84 29.59 1.81
N GLY A 14 6.99 29.18 3.07
CA GLY A 14 7.29 27.80 3.40
C GLY A 14 6.14 26.95 2.86
N VAL A 15 6.39 26.20 1.78
CA VAL A 15 5.52 25.09 1.41
C VAL A 15 5.60 24.11 2.57
N ALA A 16 4.54 24.07 3.39
CA ALA A 16 4.39 23.04 4.39
C ALA A 16 4.39 21.70 3.63
N GLN A 17 5.49 20.93 3.74
CA GLN A 17 5.50 19.56 3.26
C GLN A 17 4.37 18.83 3.98
N ALA A 18 3.47 18.22 3.22
CA ALA A 18 2.42 17.40 3.79
C ALA A 18 3.09 16.30 4.63
N ASN A 19 2.72 16.18 5.91
CA ASN A 19 3.26 15.14 6.76
C ASN A 19 2.62 13.79 6.42
N CYS A 20 3.07 13.22 5.31
CA CYS A 20 2.57 11.99 4.72
C CYS A 20 3.02 10.72 5.48
N ASN A 21 3.74 10.88 6.59
CA ASN A 21 4.66 9.86 7.06
C ASN A 21 4.44 9.43 8.53
N GLU A 22 3.46 10.03 9.21
CA GLU A 22 3.31 9.86 10.67
C GLU A 22 2.14 8.99 11.12
N ASN A 23 1.26 8.56 10.22
CA ASN A 23 -0.03 8.04 10.66
C ASN A 23 -0.01 6.56 11.10
N LEU A 24 0.98 5.76 10.70
CA LEU A 24 1.18 4.37 11.20
C LEU A 24 2.51 4.18 11.97
N LYS A 25 3.36 5.21 12.02
CA LYS A 25 4.68 5.13 12.66
C LYS A 25 4.52 4.86 14.16
N GLY A 26 5.23 3.85 14.66
CA GLY A 26 5.20 3.48 16.08
C GLY A 26 3.99 2.64 16.50
N LEU A 27 3.05 2.34 15.59
CA LEU A 27 2.04 1.32 15.85
C LEU A 27 2.73 -0.02 16.07
N ARG A 28 2.28 -0.73 17.12
CA ARG A 28 2.69 -2.11 17.40
C ARG A 28 1.46 -3.02 17.37
N PRO A 29 0.81 -3.18 16.21
CA PRO A 29 -0.36 -4.02 16.11
C PRO A 29 0.02 -5.50 16.30
N LYS A 30 -0.90 -6.29 16.84
CA LYS A 30 -0.75 -7.73 16.95
C LYS A 30 -1.38 -8.42 15.76
N GLN A 31 -0.75 -9.47 15.25
CA GLN A 31 -1.34 -10.32 14.24
C GLN A 31 -2.57 -11.03 14.81
N LYS A 32 -3.70 -10.89 14.12
CA LYS A 32 -4.92 -11.67 14.35
C LYS A 32 -5.67 -11.77 13.04
N ALA A 33 -5.40 -12.85 12.31
CA ALA A 33 -6.12 -13.20 11.10
C ALA A 33 -7.44 -13.87 11.51
N GLN A 34 -8.56 -13.22 11.20
CA GLN A 34 -9.89 -13.70 11.57
C GLN A 34 -10.92 -13.06 10.66
N ASN A 35 -11.85 -13.85 10.15
CA ASN A 35 -13.03 -13.32 9.49
C ASN A 35 -14.07 -12.92 10.54
N TYR A 36 -14.75 -11.81 10.29
CA TYR A 36 -15.73 -11.24 11.19
C TYR A 36 -17.05 -11.01 10.47
N ILE A 37 -18.14 -11.12 11.20
CA ILE A 37 -19.43 -10.55 10.83
C ILE A 37 -19.63 -9.26 11.63
N VAL A 38 -19.92 -8.17 10.94
CA VAL A 38 -20.25 -6.90 11.56
C VAL A 38 -21.56 -7.06 12.33
N ASN A 39 -21.57 -6.70 13.61
CA ASN A 39 -22.73 -6.86 14.50
C ASN A 39 -23.47 -5.53 14.75
N GLN A 40 -22.83 -4.40 14.46
CA GLN A 40 -23.30 -3.03 14.68
C GLN A 40 -22.69 -2.12 13.62
N LYS A 41 -23.37 -1.02 13.27
CA LYS A 41 -22.83 -0.05 12.31
C LYS A 41 -21.47 0.47 12.79
N THR A 42 -20.46 0.40 11.92
CA THR A 42 -19.08 0.76 12.26
C THR A 42 -18.41 1.50 11.11
N PHE A 43 -17.60 2.52 11.41
CA PHE A 43 -16.97 3.37 10.41
C PHE A 43 -15.52 2.97 10.18
N PHE A 44 -15.03 3.18 8.96
CA PHE A 44 -13.61 3.00 8.66
C PHE A 44 -12.79 4.17 9.20
N TYR A 45 -11.90 3.84 10.14
CA TYR A 45 -10.88 4.73 10.66
C TYR A 45 -9.65 4.69 9.76
N LEU A 46 -9.21 5.87 9.32
CA LEU A 46 -8.03 6.04 8.46
C LEU A 46 -6.74 6.01 9.28
N ASN A 47 -6.81 6.57 10.50
CA ASN A 47 -5.70 6.58 11.44
C ASN A 47 -6.17 6.05 12.81
N PRO A 48 -5.64 4.91 13.27
CA PRO A 48 -6.06 4.33 14.55
C PRO A 48 -5.60 5.15 15.77
N LEU A 49 -4.53 5.94 15.66
CA LEU A 49 -4.04 6.82 16.74
C LEU A 49 -4.92 8.06 16.91
N LYS A 50 -5.36 8.67 15.80
CA LYS A 50 -6.18 9.90 15.82
C LYS A 50 -7.68 9.62 15.96
N LYS A 51 -8.10 8.37 15.78
CA LYS A 51 -9.52 7.96 15.71
C LYS A 51 -10.33 8.81 14.70
N GLU A 52 -9.67 9.23 13.63
CA GLU A 52 -10.31 9.91 12.50
C GLU A 52 -10.91 8.88 11.54
N TYR A 53 -12.20 9.04 11.23
CA TYR A 53 -12.93 8.16 10.32
C TYR A 53 -13.51 8.92 9.14
N LYS A 54 -13.68 8.22 8.02
CA LYS A 54 -14.26 8.80 6.81
C LYS A 54 -15.79 8.81 6.91
N LYS A 55 -16.38 10.01 7.03
CA LYS A 55 -17.85 10.16 6.98
C LYS A 55 -18.38 9.57 5.67
N GLY A 56 -19.40 8.71 5.77
CA GLY A 56 -20.01 8.03 4.63
C GLY A 56 -19.37 6.69 4.25
N LEU A 57 -18.26 6.28 4.88
CA LEU A 57 -17.66 4.97 4.68
C LEU A 57 -17.81 4.12 5.95
N PHE A 58 -18.77 3.19 5.92
CA PHE A 58 -19.12 2.35 7.06
C PHE A 58 -19.61 0.98 6.60
N LEU A 59 -19.60 0.02 7.51
CA LEU A 59 -20.25 -1.27 7.39
C LEU A 59 -21.49 -1.33 8.29
N ILE A 60 -22.42 -2.19 7.94
CA ILE A 60 -23.68 -2.43 8.65
C ILE A 60 -23.76 -3.88 9.15
N PRO A 61 -24.68 -4.20 10.10
CA PRO A 61 -24.83 -5.56 10.58
C PRO A 61 -25.02 -6.57 9.44
N GLY A 62 -24.26 -7.66 9.47
CA GLY A 62 -24.27 -8.72 8.46
C GLY A 62 -23.19 -8.60 7.38
N ASP A 63 -22.50 -7.45 7.26
CA ASP A 63 -21.34 -7.34 6.37
C ASP A 63 -20.19 -8.25 6.87
N GLU A 64 -19.50 -8.91 5.92
CA GLU A 64 -18.32 -9.72 6.20
C GLU A 64 -17.04 -8.87 6.15
N PHE A 65 -16.17 -9.05 7.13
CA PHE A 65 -14.91 -8.31 7.23
C PHE A 65 -13.74 -9.24 7.54
N SER A 66 -12.71 -9.25 6.71
CA SER A 66 -11.50 -10.04 6.94
C SER A 66 -10.50 -9.21 7.74
N GLY A 67 -10.34 -9.48 9.03
CA GLY A 67 -9.38 -8.82 9.89
C GLY A 67 -8.00 -9.48 9.87
N TYR A 68 -6.96 -8.65 10.02
CA TYR A 68 -5.55 -9.06 9.93
C TYR A 68 -4.73 -8.64 11.15
N LEU A 69 -5.04 -7.46 11.70
CA LEU A 69 -4.30 -6.84 12.78
C LEU A 69 -5.25 -6.30 13.84
N VAL A 70 -4.81 -6.31 15.09
CA VAL A 70 -5.51 -5.63 16.20
C VAL A 70 -4.58 -4.62 16.85
N PHE A 71 -5.08 -3.42 17.06
CA PHE A 71 -4.42 -2.35 17.80
C PHE A 71 -5.43 -1.67 18.71
N GLN A 72 -5.23 -1.79 20.03
CA GLN A 72 -6.18 -1.30 21.04
C GLN A 72 -7.60 -1.85 20.78
N ASP A 73 -8.59 -0.96 20.67
CA ASP A 73 -10.00 -1.24 20.38
C ASP A 73 -10.30 -1.32 18.88
N LEU A 74 -9.28 -1.37 18.01
CA LEU A 74 -9.44 -1.37 16.56
C LEU A 74 -8.89 -2.64 15.90
N THR A 75 -9.57 -3.10 14.86
CA THR A 75 -9.16 -4.21 13.99
C THR A 75 -8.95 -3.68 12.58
N PHE A 76 -7.75 -3.85 12.03
CA PHE A 76 -7.47 -3.57 10.61
C PHE A 76 -7.83 -4.76 9.76
N GLY A 77 -8.43 -4.50 8.62
CA GLY A 77 -8.87 -5.55 7.72
C GLY A 77 -9.42 -5.03 6.42
N ARG A 78 -10.07 -5.94 5.70
CA ARG A 78 -10.66 -5.75 4.38
C ARG A 78 -12.16 -5.97 4.39
N TYR A 79 -12.86 -5.14 3.65
CA TYR A 79 -14.20 -5.38 3.14
C TYR A 79 -14.17 -5.44 1.61
N ILE A 80 -14.90 -6.38 1.02
CA ILE A 80 -15.08 -6.46 -0.44
C ILE A 80 -16.52 -6.03 -0.74
N ARG A 81 -16.67 -4.93 -1.48
CA ARG A 81 -17.98 -4.44 -1.92
C ARG A 81 -18.60 -5.42 -2.92
N LYS A 82 -19.92 -5.34 -3.10
CA LYS A 82 -20.65 -6.14 -4.10
C LYS A 82 -20.14 -6.00 -5.54
N ASN A 83 -19.53 -4.86 -5.86
CA ASN A 83 -18.91 -4.60 -7.16
C ASN A 83 -17.45 -5.11 -7.26
N GLY A 84 -16.95 -5.81 -6.24
CA GLY A 84 -15.57 -6.31 -6.16
C GLY A 84 -14.54 -5.30 -5.65
N GLU A 85 -14.93 -4.04 -5.40
CA GLU A 85 -14.00 -3.02 -4.89
C GLU A 85 -13.59 -3.34 -3.44
N VAL A 86 -12.29 -3.31 -3.21
CA VAL A 86 -11.68 -3.58 -1.90
C VAL A 86 -11.57 -2.29 -1.09
N VAL A 87 -12.13 -2.31 0.12
CA VAL A 87 -11.97 -1.25 1.11
C VAL A 87 -11.17 -1.78 2.29
N MET A 88 -10.03 -1.16 2.57
CA MET A 88 -9.21 -1.47 3.74
C MET A 88 -9.34 -0.38 4.80
N GLY A 89 -9.18 -0.77 6.07
CA GLY A 89 -9.03 0.19 7.15
C GLY A 89 -9.30 -0.43 8.52
N TRP A 90 -9.34 0.43 9.52
CA TRP A 90 -9.56 0.05 10.92
C TRP A 90 -11.04 0.17 11.27
N LEU A 91 -11.61 -0.87 11.88
CA LEU A 91 -12.96 -0.88 12.45
C LEU A 91 -12.89 -1.06 13.95
N LYS A 92 -13.91 -0.61 14.69
CA LYS A 92 -13.99 -0.91 16.13
C LYS A 92 -14.19 -2.39 16.38
N SER A 93 -13.34 -2.98 17.22
CA SER A 93 -13.34 -4.42 17.49
C SER A 93 -14.61 -4.89 18.20
N ASP A 94 -15.26 -4.05 19.02
CA ASP A 94 -16.52 -4.38 19.71
C ASP A 94 -17.72 -4.52 18.74
N THR A 95 -17.61 -3.92 17.55
CA THR A 95 -18.61 -4.03 16.47
C THR A 95 -18.46 -5.30 15.62
N LEU A 96 -17.50 -6.17 15.93
CA LEU A 96 -17.17 -7.36 15.15
C LEU A 96 -17.44 -8.63 15.97
N LYS A 97 -18.04 -9.65 15.35
CA LYS A 97 -18.16 -11.01 15.90
C LYS A 97 -17.37 -11.98 15.04
N ASP A 98 -16.69 -12.93 15.67
CA ASP A 98 -15.94 -13.97 14.94
C ASP A 98 -16.89 -14.73 14.01
N ALA A 99 -16.54 -14.80 12.73
CA ALA A 99 -17.20 -15.66 11.74
C ALA A 99 -16.67 -17.09 11.87
N THR A 100 -17.50 -18.06 11.51
CA THR A 100 -17.15 -19.49 11.48
C THR A 100 -16.35 -19.89 10.23
N THR A 101 -16.19 -19.00 9.27
CA THR A 101 -15.51 -19.25 7.99
C THR A 101 -14.01 -19.04 8.09
N SER A 102 -13.24 -19.99 7.57
CA SER A 102 -11.79 -19.89 7.46
C SER A 102 -11.39 -18.83 6.44
N GLN A 103 -10.23 -18.22 6.66
CA GLN A 103 -9.64 -17.26 5.73
C GLN A 103 -9.17 -17.98 4.46
N GLU A 104 -9.50 -17.42 3.29
CA GLU A 104 -8.94 -17.92 2.02
C GLU A 104 -7.44 -17.62 1.96
N ASN A 105 -6.64 -18.66 1.67
CA ASN A 105 -5.19 -18.51 1.57
C ASN A 105 -4.71 -18.30 0.12
N ASN A 106 -5.55 -18.55 -0.88
CA ASN A 106 -5.18 -18.38 -2.27
C ASN A 106 -4.85 -16.93 -2.60
N LEU A 107 -3.76 -16.71 -3.34
CA LEU A 107 -3.41 -15.39 -3.84
C LEU A 107 -4.42 -14.92 -4.88
N SER A 108 -4.66 -13.62 -4.88
CA SER A 108 -5.49 -12.93 -5.87
C SER A 108 -4.83 -11.64 -6.29
N GLU A 109 -5.33 -11.03 -7.35
CA GLU A 109 -4.90 -9.70 -7.80
C GLU A 109 -5.00 -8.64 -6.68
N HIS A 110 -5.97 -8.79 -5.77
CA HIS A 110 -6.14 -7.90 -4.62
C HIS A 110 -4.99 -7.93 -3.63
N ASP A 111 -4.13 -8.96 -3.65
CA ASP A 111 -2.97 -9.07 -2.75
C ASP A 111 -1.80 -8.18 -3.19
N PHE A 112 -1.82 -7.67 -4.43
CA PHE A 112 -0.78 -6.82 -5.01
C PHE A 112 -1.13 -5.34 -4.87
N ASN A 113 -1.35 -4.94 -3.62
CA ASN A 113 -1.64 -3.55 -3.26
C ASN A 113 -0.96 -3.20 -1.92
N ILE A 114 -0.40 -2.00 -1.87
CA ILE A 114 0.15 -1.40 -0.65
C ILE A 114 -0.84 -0.40 -0.08
N TYR A 115 -1.09 -0.48 1.23
CA TYR A 115 -2.00 0.40 1.95
C TYR A 115 -1.26 1.28 2.94
N SER A 116 -1.70 2.54 3.01
CA SER A 116 -1.36 3.49 4.05
C SER A 116 -2.61 4.33 4.39
N PRO A 117 -2.54 5.19 5.41
CA PRO A 117 -3.62 6.14 5.70
C PRO A 117 -3.85 7.18 4.59
N ILE A 118 -2.89 7.37 3.67
CA ILE A 118 -3.04 8.25 2.50
C ILE A 118 -3.98 7.60 1.48
N GLY A 119 -3.84 6.29 1.31
CA GLY A 119 -4.57 5.55 0.29
C GLY A 119 -3.90 4.22 -0.03
N SER A 120 -4.31 3.66 -1.15
CA SER A 120 -3.77 2.39 -1.65
C SER A 120 -2.97 2.59 -2.93
N ILE A 121 -1.95 1.78 -3.16
CA ILE A 121 -1.09 1.77 -4.35
C ILE A 121 -1.22 0.38 -5.00
N PRO A 122 -2.14 0.22 -5.96
CA PRO A 122 -2.34 -1.05 -6.66
C PRO A 122 -1.29 -1.25 -7.76
N LEU A 123 -0.66 -2.42 -7.78
CA LEU A 123 0.26 -2.83 -8.85
C LEU A 123 -0.51 -3.00 -10.18
N GLY A 124 0.15 -2.72 -11.30
CA GLY A 124 -0.37 -2.87 -12.65
C GLY A 124 -1.34 -1.77 -13.11
N GLN A 125 -1.75 -0.86 -12.22
CA GLN A 125 -2.73 0.18 -12.52
C GLN A 125 -2.09 1.49 -13.01
N PRO A 126 -2.83 2.33 -13.75
CA PRO A 126 -2.38 3.67 -14.12
C PRO A 126 -2.10 4.55 -12.89
N TYR A 127 -1.06 5.40 -12.96
CA TYR A 127 -0.68 6.29 -11.85
C TYR A 127 -1.77 7.32 -11.51
N GLU A 128 -2.57 7.70 -12.49
CA GLU A 128 -3.68 8.65 -12.36
C GLU A 128 -4.68 8.19 -11.29
N LYS A 129 -4.82 6.88 -11.08
CA LYS A 129 -5.69 6.32 -10.03
C LYS A 129 -5.27 6.71 -8.61
N ILE A 130 -3.99 7.02 -8.40
CA ILE A 130 -3.45 7.33 -7.06
C ILE A 130 -2.97 8.78 -6.92
N SER A 131 -2.67 9.45 -8.04
CA SER A 131 -2.12 10.83 -8.11
C SER A 131 -2.75 11.81 -7.11
N SER A 132 -4.08 11.93 -7.12
CA SER A 132 -4.83 12.84 -6.25
C SER A 132 -4.57 12.68 -4.74
N GLN A 133 -4.19 11.47 -4.30
CA GLN A 133 -3.88 11.16 -2.91
C GLN A 133 -2.38 11.28 -2.63
N TRP A 134 -1.53 10.89 -3.58
CA TRP A 134 -0.11 10.65 -3.34
C TRP A 134 0.83 11.73 -3.88
N ASP A 135 0.41 12.60 -4.81
CA ASP A 135 1.28 13.62 -5.43
C ASP A 135 1.93 14.57 -4.40
N LYS A 136 1.23 14.86 -3.30
CA LYS A 136 1.76 15.72 -2.22
C LYS A 136 2.80 15.03 -1.34
N CYS A 137 2.89 13.72 -1.44
CA CYS A 137 3.72 12.86 -0.60
C CYS A 137 4.92 12.29 -1.33
N LEU A 138 4.82 12.18 -2.66
CA LEU A 138 5.86 11.65 -3.52
C LEU A 138 6.76 12.78 -4.00
N ASN A 139 8.07 12.57 -3.85
CA ASN A 139 9.05 13.38 -4.54
C ASN A 139 9.04 12.96 -6.01
N SER A 140 8.73 13.92 -6.90
CA SER A 140 8.80 13.72 -8.34
C SER A 140 10.24 13.37 -8.76
N PRO A 141 10.44 12.49 -9.75
CA PRO A 141 11.76 12.29 -10.32
C PRO A 141 12.30 13.59 -10.92
N ALA A 142 13.63 13.72 -10.93
CA ALA A 142 14.33 14.82 -11.60
C ALA A 142 14.17 14.78 -13.13
N GLU A 143 13.97 13.57 -13.69
CA GLU A 143 13.65 13.35 -15.11
C GLU A 143 12.48 12.37 -15.22
N ILE A 144 11.39 12.81 -15.83
CA ILE A 144 10.27 11.93 -16.20
C ILE A 144 10.64 11.27 -17.54
N GLY A 145 10.53 9.94 -17.59
CA GLY A 145 10.58 9.18 -18.84
C GLY A 145 11.97 8.79 -19.30
N GLY A 146 12.81 8.28 -18.39
CA GLY A 146 14.02 7.55 -18.79
C GLY A 146 13.65 6.43 -19.77
N VAL A 147 14.51 6.16 -20.76
CA VAL A 147 14.28 5.14 -21.78
C VAL A 147 15.32 4.02 -21.63
N VAL A 148 14.86 2.79 -21.45
CA VAL A 148 15.71 1.59 -21.43
C VAL A 148 15.45 0.76 -22.67
N SER A 149 16.50 0.22 -23.27
CA SER A 149 16.41 -0.79 -24.31
C SER A 149 16.48 -2.19 -23.71
N TYR A 150 15.48 -3.03 -23.96
CA TYR A 150 15.48 -4.45 -23.60
C TYR A 150 14.86 -5.27 -24.74
N ASN A 151 15.53 -6.34 -25.16
CA ASN A 151 15.14 -7.18 -26.30
C ASN A 151 14.80 -6.38 -27.58
N ASN A 152 15.64 -5.40 -27.92
CA ASN A 152 15.46 -4.49 -29.06
C ASN A 152 14.17 -3.63 -29.03
N MET A 153 13.53 -3.51 -27.87
CA MET A 153 12.42 -2.60 -27.64
C MET A 153 12.81 -1.52 -26.62
N TYR A 154 12.22 -0.35 -26.78
CA TYR A 154 12.39 0.76 -25.86
C TYR A 154 11.23 0.79 -24.87
N TYR A 155 11.55 1.05 -23.60
CA TYR A 155 10.57 1.21 -22.54
C TYR A 155 10.85 2.47 -21.76
N LYS A 156 9.78 3.14 -21.36
CA LYS A 156 9.83 4.29 -20.47
C LYS A 156 9.75 3.83 -19.02
N TYR A 157 10.45 4.54 -18.14
CA TYR A 157 10.36 4.37 -16.70
C TYR A 157 10.42 5.71 -15.96
N SER A 158 9.86 5.75 -14.75
CA SER A 158 9.92 6.89 -13.85
C SER A 158 9.78 6.43 -12.41
N ASP A 159 10.63 6.97 -11.54
CA ASP A 159 10.69 6.54 -10.14
C ASP A 159 10.18 7.65 -9.22
N TYR A 160 9.32 7.30 -8.29
CA TYR A 160 8.77 8.19 -7.28
C TYR A 160 9.15 7.69 -5.89
N TYR A 161 9.50 8.61 -5.00
CA TYR A 161 10.02 8.26 -3.68
C TYR A 161 9.27 9.00 -2.58
N ALA A 162 9.02 8.29 -1.48
CA ALA A 162 8.68 8.85 -0.18
C ALA A 162 9.48 8.11 0.90
N ASP A 163 9.37 8.52 2.16
CA ASP A 163 10.08 7.82 3.24
C ASP A 163 9.65 6.34 3.31
N GLY A 164 10.64 5.47 3.08
CA GLY A 164 10.50 4.03 3.00
C GLY A 164 9.52 3.52 1.95
N LEU A 165 9.26 4.28 0.89
CA LEU A 165 8.45 3.90 -0.26
C LEU A 165 9.14 4.30 -1.57
N MET A 166 9.18 3.38 -2.51
CA MET A 166 9.55 3.61 -3.90
C MET A 166 8.46 3.06 -4.81
N ILE A 167 8.06 3.83 -5.81
CA ILE A 167 7.11 3.42 -6.85
C ILE A 167 7.82 3.59 -8.19
N ILE A 168 7.87 2.52 -8.99
CA ILE A 168 8.36 2.58 -10.36
C ILE A 168 7.15 2.53 -11.28
N LEU A 169 7.07 3.51 -12.17
CA LEU A 169 6.16 3.51 -13.30
C LEU A 169 6.91 3.03 -14.53
N SER A 170 6.30 2.17 -15.33
CA SER A 170 6.86 1.79 -16.64
C SER A 170 5.76 1.44 -17.62
N ASN A 171 6.09 1.50 -18.91
CA ASN A 171 5.25 1.01 -20.00
C ASN A 171 5.70 -0.38 -20.50
N PHE A 172 6.52 -1.13 -19.76
CA PHE A 172 7.03 -2.39 -20.30
C PHE A 172 5.90 -3.36 -20.67
N ASP A 173 6.11 -4.10 -21.76
CA ASP A 173 5.10 -4.92 -22.45
C ASP A 173 3.86 -4.14 -22.92
N TYR A 174 3.96 -2.83 -23.20
CA TYR A 174 2.83 -2.06 -23.75
C TYR A 174 2.29 -2.71 -25.04
N ASP A 175 3.19 -3.20 -25.90
CA ASP A 175 2.88 -3.87 -27.17
C ASP A 175 2.10 -5.17 -26.94
N LYS A 176 2.57 -6.03 -26.02
CA LYS A 176 1.91 -7.31 -25.68
C LYS A 176 0.57 -7.10 -24.98
N LYS A 177 0.42 -5.97 -24.27
CA LYS A 177 -0.81 -5.60 -23.56
C LYS A 177 -1.77 -4.77 -24.40
N GLY A 178 -1.41 -4.42 -25.64
CA GLY A 178 -2.22 -3.57 -26.51
C GLY A 178 -2.42 -2.15 -25.97
N LEU A 179 -1.46 -1.65 -25.19
CA LEU A 179 -1.44 -0.30 -24.63
C LEU A 179 -0.66 0.65 -25.54
N ASP A 180 -0.87 1.95 -25.37
CA ASP A 180 -0.07 2.97 -26.04
C ASP A 180 1.33 3.09 -25.41
N PHE A 181 2.33 3.45 -26.21
CA PHE A 181 3.72 3.63 -25.73
C PHE A 181 3.83 4.68 -24.60
N ASP A 182 2.96 5.68 -24.56
CA ASP A 182 2.94 6.70 -23.51
C ASP A 182 2.14 6.28 -22.27
N THR A 183 1.60 5.06 -22.24
CA THR A 183 0.85 4.54 -21.10
C THR A 183 1.79 4.05 -20.00
N TYR A 184 1.90 4.83 -18.93
CA TYR A 184 2.58 4.42 -17.70
C TYR A 184 1.63 3.74 -16.72
N ARG A 185 2.17 2.75 -16.01
CA ARG A 185 1.47 1.98 -15.00
C ARG A 185 2.44 1.68 -13.87
N ILE A 186 1.90 1.49 -12.66
CA ILE A 186 2.69 1.12 -11.49
C ILE A 186 3.22 -0.30 -11.68
N THR A 187 4.50 -0.45 -11.97
CA THR A 187 5.10 -1.75 -12.27
C THR A 187 5.93 -2.30 -11.12
N GLN A 188 6.31 -1.46 -10.17
CA GLN A 188 6.93 -1.91 -8.94
C GLN A 188 6.54 -0.98 -7.78
N VAL A 189 6.35 -1.58 -6.61
CA VAL A 189 6.22 -0.87 -5.34
C VAL A 189 7.15 -1.55 -4.33
N THR A 190 8.03 -0.76 -3.73
CA THR A 190 8.95 -1.24 -2.67
C THR A 190 8.67 -0.46 -1.40
N ILE A 191 8.52 -1.18 -0.28
CA ILE A 191 8.42 -0.58 1.06
C ILE A 191 9.53 -1.08 1.98
N SER A 192 10.18 -0.18 2.70
CA SER A 192 11.35 -0.46 3.55
C SER A 192 11.21 0.02 5.00
N ASN A 193 10.03 0.53 5.37
CA ASN A 193 9.68 0.83 6.76
C ASN A 193 8.27 0.29 7.11
N SER A 194 7.88 0.43 8.37
CA SER A 194 6.62 -0.09 8.89
C SER A 194 5.42 0.84 8.68
N ASN A 195 5.53 1.89 7.86
CA ASN A 195 4.45 2.86 7.64
C ASN A 195 3.42 2.37 6.61
N TYR A 196 3.64 1.18 6.05
CA TYR A 196 2.86 0.60 4.97
C TYR A 196 2.49 -0.84 5.28
N LEU A 197 1.35 -1.27 4.72
CA LEU A 197 0.80 -2.60 4.90
C LEU A 197 0.51 -3.23 3.54
N THR A 198 0.82 -4.52 3.39
CA THR A 198 0.25 -5.32 2.29
C THR A 198 -1.25 -5.54 2.50
N SER A 199 -1.95 -6.01 1.47
CA SER A 199 -3.39 -6.34 1.54
C SER A 199 -3.77 -7.31 2.64
N ARG A 200 -2.84 -8.15 3.11
CA ARG A 200 -3.06 -9.07 4.24
C ARG A 200 -2.46 -8.59 5.55
N GLY A 201 -2.11 -7.31 5.66
CA GLY A 201 -1.63 -6.68 6.89
C GLY A 201 -0.18 -7.00 7.26
N MET A 202 0.66 -7.43 6.32
CA MET A 202 2.11 -7.55 6.59
C MET A 202 2.83 -6.22 6.43
N SER A 203 3.80 -5.94 7.30
CA SER A 203 4.69 -4.78 7.24
C SER A 203 6.16 -5.19 7.42
N VAL A 204 7.07 -4.27 7.14
CA VAL A 204 8.47 -4.38 7.57
C VAL A 204 8.55 -4.56 9.09
N GLY A 205 9.46 -5.42 9.54
CA GLY A 205 9.70 -5.78 10.94
C GLY A 205 9.04 -7.08 11.40
N MET A 206 8.04 -7.59 10.66
CA MET A 206 7.35 -8.86 10.97
C MET A 206 8.24 -10.07 10.69
N THR A 207 7.94 -11.21 11.30
CA THR A 207 8.74 -12.43 11.13
C THR A 207 8.37 -13.20 9.87
N LYS A 208 9.29 -14.04 9.41
CA LYS A 208 9.07 -15.02 8.35
C LYS A 208 7.85 -15.90 8.62
N GLU A 209 7.68 -16.36 9.86
CA GLU A 209 6.57 -17.22 10.27
C GLU A 209 5.23 -16.48 10.19
N GLU A 210 5.17 -15.21 10.59
CA GLU A 210 3.97 -14.38 10.45
C GLU A 210 3.54 -14.24 8.99
N VAL A 211 4.50 -14.07 8.08
CA VAL A 211 4.24 -14.01 6.63
C VAL A 211 3.69 -15.34 6.11
N ILE A 212 4.35 -16.47 6.42
CA ILE A 212 3.92 -17.80 5.96
C ILE A 212 2.54 -18.17 6.52
N ASN A 213 2.29 -17.87 7.79
CA ASN A 213 0.97 -18.09 8.40
C ASN A 213 -0.14 -17.28 7.72
N ARG A 214 0.20 -16.15 7.08
CA ARG A 214 -0.76 -15.25 6.44
C ARG A 214 -1.00 -15.56 4.96
N TYR A 215 0.05 -15.89 4.24
CA TYR A 215 -0.01 -16.11 2.79
C TYR A 215 0.00 -17.59 2.41
N GLY A 216 0.25 -18.49 3.36
CA GLY A 216 0.41 -19.92 3.10
C GLY A 216 1.80 -20.25 2.56
N GLU A 217 1.92 -21.40 1.91
CA GLU A 217 3.19 -21.87 1.37
C GLU A 217 3.64 -20.98 0.20
N PRO A 218 4.85 -20.41 0.24
CA PRO A 218 5.37 -19.55 -0.82
C PRO A 218 5.78 -20.32 -2.06
N SER A 219 5.84 -19.61 -3.18
CA SER A 219 6.41 -20.11 -4.44
C SER A 219 7.91 -20.36 -4.30
N GLU A 220 8.62 -19.47 -3.61
CA GLU A 220 10.04 -19.62 -3.31
C GLU A 220 10.37 -19.19 -1.88
N LYS A 221 11.31 -19.89 -1.25
CA LYS A 221 11.70 -19.64 0.14
C LYS A 221 13.17 -19.93 0.36
N ASN A 222 13.91 -18.94 0.84
CA ASN A 222 15.28 -19.12 1.31
C ASN A 222 15.52 -18.32 2.61
N LYS A 223 16.80 -18.16 3.00
CA LYS A 223 17.19 -17.44 4.22
C LYS A 223 17.04 -15.91 4.11
N ASN A 224 17.06 -15.38 2.90
CA ASN A 224 17.08 -13.95 2.60
C ASN A 224 15.75 -13.46 1.99
N ALA A 225 14.85 -14.34 1.56
CA ALA A 225 13.59 -13.95 0.96
C ALA A 225 12.51 -15.04 1.03
N ILE A 226 11.26 -14.59 0.93
CA ILE A 226 10.05 -15.38 0.66
C ILE A 226 9.37 -14.73 -0.54
N VAL A 227 8.95 -15.51 -1.53
CA VAL A 227 8.31 -15.00 -2.76
C VAL A 227 6.99 -15.71 -3.00
N TYR A 228 5.98 -14.93 -3.35
CA TYR A 228 4.64 -15.37 -3.72
C TYR A 228 4.35 -14.89 -5.14
N ASN A 229 4.10 -15.83 -6.06
CA ASN A 229 3.83 -15.52 -7.46
C ASN A 229 2.35 -15.70 -7.77
N TYR A 230 1.79 -14.78 -8.56
CA TYR A 230 0.43 -14.85 -9.09
C TYR A 230 0.40 -14.26 -10.50
N LYS A 231 0.12 -15.09 -11.51
CA LYS A 231 0.25 -14.71 -12.92
C LYS A 231 1.65 -14.12 -13.18
N ASN A 232 1.72 -12.89 -13.68
CA ASN A 232 2.96 -12.17 -13.91
C ASN A 232 3.35 -11.23 -12.75
N TYR A 233 2.72 -11.32 -11.58
CA TYR A 233 3.08 -10.54 -10.40
C TYR A 233 3.87 -11.37 -9.40
N ALA A 234 4.84 -10.73 -8.75
CA ALA A 234 5.58 -11.29 -7.63
C ALA A 234 5.45 -10.38 -6.39
N LEU A 235 5.30 -11.02 -5.23
CA LEU A 235 5.29 -10.39 -3.93
C LEU A 235 6.42 -11.01 -3.12
N GLN A 236 7.50 -10.24 -2.94
CA GLN A 236 8.70 -10.65 -2.26
C GLN A 236 8.81 -9.97 -0.88
N PHE A 237 9.07 -10.77 0.14
CA PHE A 237 9.47 -10.33 1.47
C PHE A 237 10.95 -10.59 1.65
N LYS A 238 11.79 -9.55 1.62
CA LYS A 238 13.23 -9.68 1.91
C LYS A 238 13.44 -9.78 3.41
N LEU A 239 14.34 -10.68 3.81
CA LEU A 239 14.56 -11.07 5.19
C LEU A 239 16.00 -10.78 5.64
N LYS A 240 16.14 -10.34 6.89
CA LYS A 240 17.39 -10.32 7.64
C LYS A 240 17.12 -10.82 9.05
N PHE A 241 17.89 -11.81 9.49
CA PHE A 241 17.69 -12.47 10.80
C PHE A 241 16.24 -12.93 11.03
N GLY A 242 15.60 -13.49 10.00
CA GLY A 242 14.22 -13.99 10.07
C GLY A 242 13.13 -12.92 10.10
N LYS A 243 13.48 -11.63 10.00
CA LYS A 243 12.52 -10.51 9.96
C LYS A 243 12.51 -9.83 8.60
N VAL A 244 11.33 -9.37 8.20
CA VAL A 244 11.12 -8.60 6.98
C VAL A 244 11.84 -7.26 7.09
N THR A 245 12.72 -6.97 6.14
CA THR A 245 13.41 -5.68 6.02
C THR A 245 12.87 -4.84 4.87
N GLU A 246 12.31 -5.48 3.86
CA GLU A 246 11.75 -4.84 2.68
C GLU A 246 10.67 -5.74 2.09
N ILE A 247 9.63 -5.14 1.52
CA ILE A 247 8.59 -5.83 0.76
C ILE A 247 8.59 -5.21 -0.64
N VAL A 248 8.68 -6.06 -1.65
CA VAL A 248 8.67 -5.68 -3.06
C VAL A 248 7.47 -6.34 -3.73
N MET A 249 6.66 -5.54 -4.40
CA MET A 249 5.65 -5.99 -5.34
C MET A 249 6.11 -5.56 -6.72
N ASP A 250 6.25 -6.49 -7.64
CA ASP A 250 6.72 -6.21 -8.98
C ASP A 250 5.93 -7.01 -10.02
N GLU A 251 5.80 -6.38 -11.17
CA GLU A 251 5.31 -7.04 -12.35
C GLU A 251 6.48 -7.54 -13.18
N ASN A 252 6.37 -8.78 -13.63
CA ASN A 252 7.31 -9.45 -14.51
C ASN A 252 6.90 -9.30 -15.97
N PHE A 253 7.90 -9.36 -16.85
CA PHE A 253 7.69 -9.42 -18.29
C PHE A 253 6.85 -10.64 -18.68
N LEU A 254 5.97 -10.46 -19.67
CA LEU A 254 5.11 -11.48 -20.28
C LEU A 254 5.85 -12.36 -21.30
#